data_AF-A0A2A4YN39-F1
#
_entry.id   AF-A0A2A4YN39-F1
#
_cell.length_a   1.000
_cell.length_b   1.000
_cell.length_c   1.000
_cell.angle_alpha   90.00
_cell.angle_beta   90.00
_cell.angle_gamma   90.00
#
_symmetry.space_group_name_H-M   'P 1'
#
loop_
_entity.id
_entity.type
_entity.pdbx_description
1 polymer ?
#
loop_
_entity_poly.entity_id
_entity_poly.type
_entity_poly.pdbx_seq_one_letter_code
_entity_poly.pdbx_strand_id
1 'polypeptide(L)'
;MGIVLVCLILGLAIVIERIIYLNMATTNTDKLLNSIESALNSGGVDAAKEVCRDTKGPVASIFYQGLDRSHEGIDMVEKSIVSYGGVQMGLLEKGISWISLFIALAPMLGFMGTVIGMIGAFDAIAEAGDISPAVVAVGIKVALLTTVFGLIVAIILQIFFNYIIAKVDSIVNDMENASISLIDMLVKNELTNK
;
A
#
# COMPACT_ATOMS: atom_id res chain seq x y z
N MET A 1 -19.89 14.00 -15.74
CA MET A 1 -19.32 12.64 -15.52
C MET A 1 -17.81 12.54 -15.75
N GLY A 2 -17.19 13.31 -16.66
CA GLY A 2 -15.76 13.17 -16.98
C GLY A 2 -14.78 13.31 -15.79
N ILE A 3 -15.05 14.22 -14.85
CA ILE A 3 -14.17 14.43 -13.68
C ILE A 3 -14.14 13.20 -12.76
N VAL A 4 -15.29 12.55 -12.56
CA VAL A 4 -15.37 11.30 -11.77
C VAL A 4 -14.63 10.16 -12.47
N LEU A 5 -14.67 10.11 -13.81
CA LEU A 5 -13.92 9.13 -14.58
C LEU A 5 -12.40 9.33 -14.47
N VAL A 6 -11.93 10.58 -14.49
CA VAL A 6 -10.51 10.90 -14.27
C VAL A 6 -10.07 10.46 -12.87
N CYS A 7 -10.90 10.70 -11.85
CA CYS A 7 -10.66 10.22 -10.49
C CYS A 7 -10.50 8.69 -10.45
N LEU A 8 -11.37 7.95 -11.13
CA LEU A 8 -11.28 6.49 -11.25
C LEU A 8 -9.97 6.05 -11.91
N ILE A 9 -9.61 6.65 -13.06
CA ILE A 9 -8.41 6.27 -13.82
C ILE A 9 -7.14 6.50 -12.99
N LEU A 10 -7.02 7.67 -12.36
CA LEU A 10 -5.85 7.99 -11.52
C LEU A 10 -5.81 7.11 -10.27
N GLY A 11 -6.95 6.92 -9.59
CA GLY A 11 -7.05 6.04 -8.42
C GLY A 11 -6.66 4.60 -8.75
N LEU A 12 -7.16 4.05 -9.86
CA LEU A 12 -6.81 2.69 -10.31
C LEU A 12 -5.35 2.58 -10.74
N ALA A 13 -4.79 3.58 -11.39
CA ALA A 13 -3.38 3.57 -11.77
C ALA A 13 -2.46 3.41 -10.54
N ILE A 14 -2.74 4.14 -9.47
CA ILE A 14 -1.99 4.04 -8.20
C ILE A 14 -2.23 2.68 -7.54
N VAL A 15 -3.50 2.22 -7.49
CA VAL A 15 -3.83 0.89 -6.95
C VAL A 15 -3.05 -0.22 -7.66
N ILE A 16 -3.02 -0.21 -8.98
CA ILE A 16 -2.33 -1.25 -9.78
C ILE A 16 -0.83 -1.20 -9.52
N GLU A 17 -0.22 -0.02 -9.54
CA GLU A 17 1.19 0.16 -9.21
C GLU A 17 1.52 -0.40 -7.82
N ARG A 18 0.71 -0.08 -6.80
CA ARG A 18 0.89 -0.60 -5.44
C ARG A 18 0.76 -2.11 -5.36
N ILE A 19 -0.24 -2.70 -6.00
CA ILE A 19 -0.42 -4.16 -6.00
C ILE A 19 0.79 -4.86 -6.62
N ILE A 20 1.33 -4.34 -7.72
CA ILE A 20 2.52 -4.90 -8.37
C ILE A 20 3.73 -4.75 -7.45
N TYR A 21 3.97 -3.57 -6.90
CA TYR A 21 5.09 -3.30 -5.99
C TYR A 21 5.06 -4.22 -4.75
N LEU A 22 3.91 -4.34 -4.09
CA LEU A 22 3.76 -5.16 -2.88
C LEU A 22 3.92 -6.65 -3.16
N ASN A 23 3.44 -7.14 -4.31
CA ASN A 23 3.68 -8.52 -4.72
C ASN A 23 5.16 -8.77 -5.02
N MET A 24 5.85 -7.83 -5.65
CA MET A 24 7.30 -7.93 -5.88
C MET A 24 8.12 -7.82 -4.58
N ALA A 25 7.62 -7.08 -3.59
CA ALA A 25 8.25 -6.95 -2.28
C ALA A 25 8.02 -8.18 -1.38
N THR A 26 7.01 -9.01 -1.68
CA THR A 26 6.74 -10.22 -0.91
C THR A 26 7.90 -11.20 -1.11
N THR A 27 8.59 -11.53 -0.03
CA THR A 27 9.70 -12.49 -0.02
C THR A 27 9.24 -13.79 0.62
N ASN A 28 9.76 -14.92 0.17
CA ASN A 28 9.59 -16.17 0.91
C ASN A 28 10.52 -16.16 2.13
N THR A 29 10.02 -15.64 3.24
CA THR A 29 10.75 -15.44 4.49
C THR A 29 11.35 -16.74 5.03
N ASP A 30 10.59 -17.84 5.01
CA ASP A 30 11.08 -19.15 5.49
C ASP A 30 12.26 -19.65 4.67
N LYS A 31 12.19 -19.53 3.34
CA LYS A 31 13.29 -19.93 2.45
C LYS A 31 14.53 -19.06 2.69
N LEU A 32 14.33 -17.76 2.90
CA LEU A 32 15.42 -16.82 3.20
C LEU A 32 16.10 -17.17 4.52
N LEU A 33 15.32 -17.38 5.60
CA LEU A 33 15.81 -17.76 6.91
C LEU A 33 16.66 -19.04 6.86
N ASN A 34 16.15 -20.09 6.20
CA ASN A 34 16.88 -21.34 6.04
C ASN A 34 18.21 -21.16 5.27
N SER A 35 18.20 -20.31 4.24
CA SER A 35 19.40 -20.02 3.45
C SER A 35 20.44 -19.25 4.27
N ILE A 36 19.99 -18.32 5.10
CA ILE A 36 20.84 -17.51 5.99
C ILE A 36 21.43 -18.35 7.11
N GLU A 37 20.65 -19.22 7.76
CA GLU A 37 21.15 -20.13 8.79
C GLU A 37 22.22 -21.07 8.20
N SER A 38 21.99 -21.62 7.00
CA SER A 38 22.97 -22.45 6.31
C SER A 38 24.25 -21.68 5.95
N ALA A 39 24.13 -20.44 5.51
CA ALA A 39 25.27 -19.58 5.19
C ALA A 39 26.07 -19.18 6.44
N LEU A 40 25.39 -18.85 7.55
CA LEU A 40 26.02 -18.56 8.84
C LEU A 40 26.85 -19.75 9.34
N ASN A 41 26.33 -20.97 9.22
CA ASN A 41 27.02 -22.18 9.69
C ASN A 41 28.22 -22.60 8.81
N SER A 42 28.22 -22.24 7.52
CA SER A 42 29.23 -22.71 6.56
C SER A 42 30.31 -21.68 6.22
N GLY A 43 29.96 -20.40 6.22
CA GLY A 43 30.85 -19.30 5.81
C GLY A 43 30.73 -18.05 6.67
N GLY A 44 30.03 -18.13 7.80
CA GLY A 44 29.88 -17.03 8.75
C GLY A 44 29.01 -15.87 8.24
N VAL A 45 29.20 -14.71 8.86
CA VAL A 45 28.37 -13.50 8.62
C VAL A 45 28.51 -12.97 7.19
N ASP A 46 29.70 -13.06 6.58
CA ASP A 46 29.92 -12.56 5.22
C ASP A 46 29.15 -13.36 4.16
N ALA A 47 29.09 -14.69 4.30
CA ALA A 47 28.29 -15.53 3.42
C ALA A 47 26.78 -15.24 3.57
N ALA A 48 26.32 -15.01 4.80
CA ALA A 48 24.93 -14.65 5.07
C ALA A 48 24.54 -13.28 4.48
N LYS A 49 25.45 -12.30 4.52
CA LYS A 49 25.24 -10.99 3.87
C LYS A 49 25.06 -11.12 2.35
N GLU A 50 25.80 -12.01 1.70
CA GLU A 50 25.68 -12.22 0.25
C GLU A 50 24.31 -12.80 -0.14
N VAL A 51 23.80 -13.77 0.64
CA VAL A 51 22.43 -14.30 0.46
C VAL A 51 21.38 -13.19 0.58
N CYS A 52 21.57 -12.26 1.52
CA CYS A 52 20.68 -11.12 1.70
C CYS A 52 20.77 -10.12 0.53
N ARG A 53 21.96 -9.93 -0.07
CA ARG A 53 22.14 -9.04 -1.24
C ARG A 53 21.47 -9.60 -2.49
N ASP A 54 21.52 -10.91 -2.68
CA ASP A 54 20.91 -11.59 -3.83
C ASP A 54 19.38 -11.74 -3.70
N THR A 55 18.85 -11.59 -2.48
CA THR A 55 17.42 -11.69 -2.22
C THR A 55 16.75 -10.32 -2.26
N LYS A 56 15.73 -10.19 -3.11
CA LYS A 56 14.90 -8.96 -3.16
C LYS A 56 13.87 -8.98 -2.05
N GLY A 57 13.63 -7.81 -1.46
CA GLY A 57 12.52 -7.55 -0.55
C GLY A 57 12.94 -6.88 0.75
N PRO A 58 11.98 -6.39 1.53
CA PRO A 58 12.25 -5.61 2.73
C PRO A 58 12.87 -6.46 3.84
N VAL A 59 12.47 -7.73 3.97
CA VAL A 59 13.05 -8.68 4.93
C VAL A 59 14.55 -8.86 4.68
N ALA A 60 14.95 -9.14 3.43
CA ALA A 60 16.36 -9.29 3.06
C ALA A 60 17.17 -8.01 3.31
N SER A 61 16.58 -6.84 3.03
CA SER A 61 17.23 -5.55 3.29
C SER A 61 17.46 -5.30 4.79
N ILE A 62 16.53 -5.67 5.66
CA ILE A 62 16.69 -5.57 7.12
C ILE A 62 17.79 -6.51 7.59
N PHE A 63 17.78 -7.75 7.11
CA PHE A 63 18.73 -8.77 7.52
C PHE A 63 20.15 -8.41 7.15
N TYR A 64 20.35 -7.88 5.95
CA TYR A 64 21.65 -7.36 5.52
C TYR A 64 22.18 -6.31 6.52
N GLN A 65 21.35 -5.36 6.94
CA GLN A 65 21.74 -4.30 7.87
C GLN A 65 22.02 -4.83 9.28
N GLY A 66 21.23 -5.80 9.75
CA GLY A 66 21.48 -6.49 11.02
C GLY A 66 22.81 -7.27 11.01
N LEU A 67 23.08 -8.01 9.94
CA LEU A 67 24.32 -8.77 9.76
C LEU A 67 25.54 -7.87 9.57
N ASP A 68 25.41 -6.74 8.88
CA ASP A 68 26.53 -5.79 8.68
C ASP A 68 27.03 -5.20 10.01
N ARG A 69 26.10 -4.99 10.96
CA ARG A 69 26.38 -4.45 12.29
C ARG A 69 26.51 -5.51 13.38
N SER A 70 26.55 -6.80 13.04
CA SER A 70 26.67 -7.87 14.02
C SER A 70 27.94 -7.78 14.87
N HIS A 71 28.99 -7.15 14.34
CA HIS A 71 30.26 -6.93 15.04
C HIS A 71 30.19 -5.87 16.16
N GLU A 72 29.13 -5.05 16.20
CA GLU A 72 28.93 -4.00 17.20
C GLU A 72 28.15 -4.49 18.43
N GLY A 73 27.71 -5.76 18.43
CA GLY A 73 26.94 -6.40 19.49
C GLY A 73 25.42 -6.45 19.21
N ILE A 74 24.74 -7.37 19.89
CA ILE A 74 23.31 -7.69 19.66
C ILE A 74 22.40 -6.47 19.85
N ASP A 75 22.66 -5.63 20.86
CA ASP A 75 21.88 -4.40 21.10
C ASP A 75 21.91 -3.45 19.89
N MET A 76 23.06 -3.35 19.22
CA MET A 76 23.23 -2.52 18.02
C MET A 76 22.56 -3.15 16.80
N VAL A 77 22.54 -4.48 16.70
CA VAL A 77 21.81 -5.22 15.67
C VAL A 77 20.31 -4.95 15.79
N GLU A 78 19.74 -5.14 16.98
CA GLU A 78 18.32 -4.92 17.24
C GLU A 78 17.91 -3.48 16.88
N LYS A 79 18.68 -2.49 17.38
CA LYS A 79 18.42 -1.08 17.09
C LYS A 79 18.49 -0.77 15.59
N SER A 80 19.42 -1.39 14.87
CA SER A 80 19.58 -1.20 13.44
C SER A 80 18.43 -1.82 12.66
N ILE A 81 18.02 -3.03 13.04
CA ILE A 81 16.86 -3.71 12.46
C ILE A 81 15.60 -2.87 12.63
N VAL A 82 15.32 -2.37 13.84
CA VAL A 82 14.15 -1.51 14.11
C VAL A 82 14.20 -0.23 13.28
N SER A 83 15.36 0.43 13.22
CA SER A 83 15.52 1.67 12.45
C SER A 83 15.28 1.45 10.95
N TYR A 84 15.86 0.40 10.37
CA TYR A 84 15.68 0.09 8.95
C TYR A 84 14.30 -0.48 8.65
N GLY A 85 13.68 -1.20 9.59
CA GLY A 85 12.30 -1.66 9.50
C GLY A 85 11.33 -0.49 9.35
N GLY A 86 11.49 0.57 10.13
CA GLY A 86 10.69 1.79 9.99
C GLY A 86 10.86 2.47 8.62
N VAL A 87 12.08 2.47 8.06
CA VAL A 87 12.32 2.99 6.70
C VAL A 87 11.61 2.14 5.65
N GLN A 88 11.70 0.81 5.75
CA GLN A 88 11.03 -0.10 4.82
C GLN A 88 9.50 0.00 4.92
N MET A 89 8.95 0.13 6.13
CA MET A 89 7.53 0.38 6.35
C MET A 89 7.07 1.65 5.63
N GLY A 90 7.81 2.75 5.75
CA GLY A 90 7.51 4.00 5.03
C GLY A 90 7.53 3.83 3.50
N LEU A 91 8.39 2.97 2.96
CA LEU A 91 8.39 2.64 1.52
C LEU A 91 7.20 1.77 1.11
N LEU A 92 6.73 0.88 2.00
CA LEU A 92 5.52 0.05 1.80
C LEU A 92 4.23 0.87 1.91
N GLU A 93 4.23 1.97 2.66
CA GLU A 93 3.06 2.85 2.79
C GLU A 93 2.99 3.95 1.73
N LYS A 94 4.09 4.18 1.00
CA LYS A 94 4.17 5.23 -0.02
C LYS A 94 3.04 5.10 -1.05
N GLY A 95 2.31 6.20 -1.25
CA GLY A 95 1.23 6.27 -2.25
C GLY A 95 -0.15 5.83 -1.75
N ILE A 96 -0.24 5.16 -0.59
CA ILE A 96 -1.52 4.71 -0.02
C ILE A 96 -2.42 5.91 0.34
N SER A 97 -1.83 7.02 0.82
CA SER A 97 -2.55 8.25 1.13
C SER A 97 -3.27 8.85 -0.08
N TRP A 98 -2.70 8.72 -1.28
CA TRP A 98 -3.34 9.17 -2.51
C TRP A 98 -4.58 8.35 -2.86
N ILE A 99 -4.53 7.03 -2.63
CA ILE A 99 -5.70 6.16 -2.84
C ILE A 99 -6.84 6.59 -1.91
N SER A 100 -6.54 6.85 -0.63
CA SER A 100 -7.51 7.38 0.35
C SER A 100 -8.11 8.71 -0.09
N LEU A 101 -7.30 9.62 -0.64
CA LEU A 101 -7.78 10.88 -1.21
C LEU A 101 -8.78 10.65 -2.34
N PHE A 102 -8.49 9.77 -3.30
CA PHE A 102 -9.40 9.51 -4.43
C PHE A 102 -10.70 8.82 -3.99
N ILE A 103 -10.63 7.95 -2.98
CA ILE A 103 -11.83 7.36 -2.34
C ILE A 103 -12.72 8.45 -1.76
N ALA A 104 -12.15 9.42 -1.04
CA ALA A 104 -12.91 10.51 -0.43
C ALA A 104 -13.45 11.50 -1.48
N LEU A 105 -12.68 11.79 -2.53
CA LEU A 105 -13.06 12.74 -3.56
C LEU A 105 -14.14 12.20 -4.52
N ALA A 106 -14.14 10.91 -4.86
CA ALA A 106 -15.07 10.37 -5.86
C ALA A 106 -16.57 10.62 -5.53
N PRO A 107 -17.06 10.38 -4.29
CA PRO A 107 -18.43 10.71 -3.91
C PRO A 107 -18.71 12.21 -3.91
N MET A 108 -17.74 13.02 -3.44
CA MET A 108 -17.87 14.48 -3.40
C MET A 108 -18.00 15.06 -4.82
N LEU A 109 -17.22 14.55 -5.77
CA LEU A 109 -17.31 14.91 -7.19
C LEU A 109 -18.63 14.44 -7.82
N GLY A 110 -19.13 13.27 -7.41
CA GLY A 110 -20.45 12.79 -7.79
C GLY A 110 -21.58 13.70 -7.31
N PHE A 111 -21.52 14.10 -6.04
CA PHE A 111 -22.46 15.03 -5.41
C PHE A 111 -22.41 16.42 -6.06
N MET A 112 -21.21 16.95 -6.32
CA MET A 112 -21.03 18.20 -7.06
C MET A 112 -21.69 18.13 -8.44
N GLY A 113 -21.57 17.01 -9.15
CA GLY A 113 -22.26 16.76 -10.41
C GLY A 113 -23.78 16.84 -10.29
N THR A 114 -24.35 16.41 -9.16
CA THR A 114 -25.78 16.55 -8.89
C THR A 114 -26.18 18.01 -8.72
N VAL A 115 -25.41 18.78 -7.95
CA VAL A 115 -25.68 20.22 -7.75
C VAL A 115 -25.67 20.95 -9.10
N ILE A 116 -24.66 20.69 -9.95
CA ILE A 116 -24.58 21.28 -11.29
C ILE A 116 -25.77 20.87 -12.16
N GLY A 117 -26.16 19.59 -12.14
CA GLY A 117 -27.31 19.11 -12.90
C GLY A 117 -28.65 19.70 -12.43
N MET A 118 -28.79 19.93 -11.13
CA MET A 118 -29.95 20.61 -10.56
C MET A 118 -30.02 22.08 -10.98
N ILE A 119 -28.89 22.80 -10.98
CA ILE A 119 -28.82 24.19 -11.46
C ILE A 119 -29.32 24.26 -12.91
N GLY A 120 -28.77 23.42 -13.80
CA GLY A 120 -29.21 23.40 -15.20
C GLY A 120 -30.67 22.99 -15.40
N ALA A 121 -31.22 22.13 -14.53
CA ALA A 121 -32.64 21.78 -14.56
C ALA A 121 -33.53 22.98 -14.19
N PHE A 122 -33.12 23.81 -13.22
CA PHE A 122 -33.84 25.03 -12.86
C PHE A 122 -33.71 26.13 -13.90
N ASP A 123 -32.54 26.27 -14.54
CA ASP A 123 -32.35 27.20 -15.65
C ASP A 123 -33.30 26.87 -16.82
N ALA A 124 -33.47 25.58 -17.14
CA ALA A 124 -34.41 25.13 -18.17
C ALA A 124 -35.89 25.45 -17.83
N ILE A 125 -36.27 25.40 -16.56
CA ILE A 125 -37.61 25.83 -16.12
C ILE A 125 -37.78 27.34 -16.32
N ALA A 126 -36.77 28.12 -15.95
CA ALA A 126 -36.81 29.57 -16.07
C ALA A 126 -36.91 30.02 -17.54
N GLU A 127 -36.21 29.35 -18.46
CA GLU A 127 -36.28 29.63 -19.89
C GLU A 127 -37.61 29.19 -20.53
N ALA A 128 -38.13 28.02 -20.15
CA ALA A 128 -39.37 27.50 -20.72
C ALA A 128 -40.62 28.27 -20.26
N GLY A 129 -40.55 28.96 -19.11
CA GLY A 129 -41.70 29.66 -18.52
C GLY A 129 -42.84 28.73 -18.07
N ASP A 130 -42.62 27.43 -18.12
CA ASP A 130 -43.56 26.38 -17.74
C ASP A 130 -42.86 25.33 -16.88
N ILE A 131 -43.52 24.88 -15.82
CA ILE A 131 -43.02 23.87 -14.90
C ILE A 131 -43.54 22.51 -15.37
N SER A 132 -43.18 22.11 -16.59
CA SER A 132 -43.48 20.78 -17.06
C SER A 132 -42.55 19.77 -16.37
N PRO A 133 -43.08 18.76 -15.65
CA PRO A 133 -42.25 17.74 -14.99
C PRO A 133 -41.30 17.01 -15.95
N ALA A 134 -41.66 16.94 -17.23
CA ALA A 134 -40.83 16.31 -18.26
C ALA A 134 -39.51 17.07 -18.51
N VAL A 135 -39.53 18.41 -18.43
CA VAL A 135 -38.35 19.27 -18.66
C VAL A 135 -37.33 19.07 -17.55
N VAL A 136 -37.79 18.96 -16.30
CA VAL A 136 -36.92 18.82 -15.12
C VAL A 136 -36.41 17.39 -14.93
N ALA A 137 -37.22 16.39 -15.29
CA ALA A 137 -36.91 14.98 -15.09
C ALA A 137 -35.60 14.54 -15.77
N VAL A 138 -35.28 15.11 -16.93
CA VAL A 138 -34.05 14.78 -17.67
C VAL A 138 -32.81 15.26 -16.91
N GLY A 139 -32.80 16.51 -16.43
CA GLY A 139 -31.68 17.08 -15.67
C GLY A 139 -31.44 16.35 -14.34
N ILE A 140 -32.52 16.05 -13.61
CA ILE A 140 -32.46 15.29 -12.35
C ILE A 140 -31.92 13.87 -12.59
N LYS A 141 -32.37 13.19 -13.65
CA LYS A 141 -31.87 11.84 -13.97
C LYS A 141 -30.35 11.83 -14.18
N VAL A 142 -29.83 12.78 -14.96
CA VAL A 142 -28.38 12.88 -15.24
C VAL A 142 -27.59 13.24 -13.98
N ALA A 143 -28.13 14.12 -13.14
CA ALA A 143 -27.59 14.49 -11.85
C ALA A 143 -27.43 13.25 -10.93
N LEU A 144 -28.52 12.51 -10.72
CA LEU A 144 -28.52 11.31 -9.88
C LEU A 144 -27.57 10.22 -10.39
N LEU A 145 -27.51 9.99 -11.71
CA LEU A 145 -26.56 9.05 -12.30
C LEU A 145 -25.10 9.41 -12.00
N THR A 146 -24.78 10.72 -11.94
CA THR A 146 -23.43 11.17 -11.62
C THR A 146 -23.04 10.87 -10.16
N THR A 147 -23.99 10.97 -9.22
CA THR A 147 -23.76 10.56 -7.82
C THR A 147 -23.56 9.06 -7.68
N VAL A 148 -24.44 8.26 -8.28
CA VAL A 148 -24.31 6.79 -8.26
C VAL A 148 -22.96 6.37 -8.81
N PHE A 149 -22.51 6.99 -9.90
CA PHE A 149 -21.20 6.72 -10.48
C PHE A 149 -20.05 7.08 -9.52
N GLY A 150 -20.10 8.23 -8.86
CA GLY A 150 -19.10 8.62 -7.84
C GLY A 150 -19.00 7.62 -6.68
N LEU A 151 -20.14 7.09 -6.23
CA LEU A 151 -20.19 6.06 -5.18
C LEU A 151 -19.58 4.73 -5.66
N ILE A 152 -19.91 4.28 -6.88
CA ILE A 152 -19.35 3.05 -7.45
C ILE A 152 -17.82 3.14 -7.52
N VAL A 153 -17.29 4.27 -7.99
CA VAL A 153 -15.84 4.50 -8.07
C VAL A 153 -15.20 4.41 -6.68
N ALA A 154 -15.80 5.08 -5.68
CA ALA A 154 -15.30 5.05 -4.30
C ALA A 154 -15.29 3.63 -3.72
N ILE A 155 -16.36 2.86 -3.93
CA ILE A 155 -16.47 1.46 -3.47
C ILE A 155 -15.36 0.60 -4.07
N ILE A 156 -15.13 0.71 -5.39
CA ILE A 156 -14.09 -0.06 -6.06
C ILE A 156 -12.71 0.28 -5.48
N LEU A 157 -12.38 1.56 -5.37
CA LEU A 157 -11.10 1.99 -4.81
C LEU A 157 -10.94 1.56 -3.34
N GLN A 158 -12.02 1.59 -2.54
CA GLN A 158 -12.01 1.18 -1.14
C GLN A 158 -11.70 -0.31 -0.97
N ILE A 159 -12.25 -1.17 -1.84
CA ILE A 159 -11.97 -2.62 -1.79
C ILE A 159 -10.47 -2.86 -2.01
N PHE A 160 -9.88 -2.23 -3.03
CA PHE A 160 -8.45 -2.38 -3.30
C PHE A 160 -7.56 -1.74 -2.23
N PHE A 161 -7.98 -0.61 -1.67
CA PHE A 161 -7.28 0.02 -0.56
C PHE A 161 -7.18 -0.93 0.64
N ASN A 162 -8.27 -1.59 1.02
CA ASN A 162 -8.25 -2.55 2.12
C ASN A 162 -7.34 -3.75 1.83
N TYR A 163 -7.33 -4.24 0.59
CA TYR A 163 -6.41 -5.29 0.17
C TYR A 163 -4.95 -4.85 0.29
N ILE A 164 -4.62 -3.63 -0.16
CA ILE A 164 -3.28 -3.06 -0.09
C ILE A 164 -2.81 -2.92 1.37
N ILE A 165 -3.67 -2.40 2.26
CA ILE A 165 -3.37 -2.27 3.69
C ILE A 165 -3.09 -3.66 4.29
N ALA A 166 -3.98 -4.63 4.09
CA ALA A 166 -3.79 -5.98 4.61
C ALA A 166 -2.50 -6.63 4.09
N LYS A 167 -2.11 -6.33 2.85
CA LYS A 167 -0.86 -6.83 2.26
C LYS A 167 0.37 -6.14 2.86
N VAL A 168 0.32 -4.84 3.14
CA VAL A 168 1.39 -4.13 3.86
C VAL A 168 1.55 -4.70 5.26
N ASP A 169 0.45 -4.85 6.00
CA ASP A 169 0.46 -5.40 7.35
C ASP A 169 1.08 -6.81 7.38
N SER A 170 0.71 -7.66 6.42
CA SER A 170 1.32 -8.99 6.27
C SER A 170 2.84 -8.92 6.08
N ILE A 171 3.34 -8.02 5.23
CA ILE A 171 4.78 -7.88 4.97
C ILE A 171 5.49 -7.33 6.21
N VAL A 172 4.88 -6.39 6.93
CA VAL A 172 5.43 -5.84 8.18
C VAL A 172 5.53 -6.92 9.25
N ASN A 173 4.48 -7.74 9.43
CA ASN A 173 4.52 -8.89 10.34
C ASN A 173 5.63 -9.88 9.96
N ASP A 174 5.82 -10.15 8.66
CA ASP A 174 6.90 -11.01 8.19
C ASP A 174 8.28 -10.40 8.53
N MET A 175 8.44 -9.09 8.39
CA MET A 175 9.67 -8.38 8.77
C MET A 175 9.96 -8.48 10.27
N GLU A 176 8.95 -8.33 11.13
CA GLU A 176 9.09 -8.43 12.58
C GLU A 176 9.45 -9.86 13.02
N ASN A 177 8.71 -10.87 12.55
CA ASN A 177 8.97 -12.27 12.87
C ASN A 177 10.37 -12.72 12.40
N ALA A 178 10.76 -12.28 11.20
CA ALA A 178 12.08 -12.58 10.66
C ALA A 178 13.19 -11.89 11.49
N SER A 179 12.96 -10.66 11.94
CA SER A 179 13.90 -9.92 12.79
C SER A 179 14.20 -10.64 14.10
N ILE A 180 13.17 -11.18 14.75
CA ILE A 180 13.32 -11.99 15.97
C ILE A 180 14.16 -13.23 15.68
N SER A 181 13.84 -13.93 14.59
CA SER A 181 14.55 -15.15 14.18
C SER A 181 16.04 -14.89 13.90
N LEU A 182 16.37 -13.75 13.29
CA LEU A 182 17.75 -13.35 13.02
C LEU A 182 18.53 -13.11 14.32
N ILE A 183 17.93 -12.41 15.28
CA ILE A 183 18.55 -12.14 16.59
C ILE A 183 18.83 -13.47 17.31
N ASP A 184 17.85 -14.38 17.35
CA ASP A 184 18.01 -15.72 17.95
C ASP A 184 19.15 -16.51 17.30
N MET A 185 19.26 -16.47 15.97
CA MET A 185 20.35 -17.12 15.22
C MET A 185 21.71 -16.52 15.57
N LEU A 186 21.82 -15.20 15.69
CA LEU A 186 23.06 -14.51 16.04
C LEU A 186 23.48 -14.81 17.49
N VAL A 187 22.54 -14.76 18.44
CA VAL A 187 22.78 -15.13 19.85
C VAL A 187 23.29 -16.57 19.95
N LYS A 188 22.64 -17.51 19.26
CA LYS A 188 23.07 -18.92 19.23
C LYS A 188 24.48 -19.06 18.66
N ASN A 189 24.82 -18.32 17.60
CA ASN A 189 26.16 -18.35 17.01
C ASN A 189 27.22 -17.74 17.94
N GLU A 190 26.94 -16.64 18.63
CA GLU A 190 27.84 -16.05 19.63
C GLU A 190 28.08 -16.99 20.82
N LEU A 191 27.05 -17.71 21.26
CA LEU A 191 27.16 -18.71 22.32
C LEU A 191 27.96 -19.96 21.88
N THR A 192 27.99 -20.27 20.58
CA THR A 192 28.72 -21.43 20.03
C THR A 192 30.20 -21.10 19.75
N ASN A 193 30.52 -19.83 19.53
CA ASN A 193 31.89 -19.34 19.28
C ASN A 193 32.63 -18.87 20.55
N LYS A 194 32.01 -18.95 21.73
CA LYS A 194 32.63 -18.76 23.05
C LYS A 194 33.00 -20.10 23.67
#